data_AF-A0A7V9NFD7-F1
#
_entry.id   AF-A0A7V9NFD7-F1
#
_cell.length_a   1.000
_cell.length_b   1.000
_cell.length_c   1.000
_cell.angle_alpha   90.00
_cell.angle_beta   90.00
_cell.angle_gamma   90.00
#
_symmetry.space_group_name_H-M   'P 1'
#
loop_
_entity.id
_entity.type
_entity.pdbx_description
1 polymer ?
#
loop_
_entity_poly.entity_id
_entity_poly.type
_entity_poly.pdbx_seq_one_letter_code
_entity_poly.pdbx_strand_id
1 'polypeptide(L)'
;MTRTTRRAADTKARRRKDSPSAMLDALIGEATVDAYDESEQTAGFYTMLEEHLAMPFSTEVLGMEVTVDRIDMTDDEEIVAVCARGRSRQRIRLVELPLPNPAPKGSEWIDA
;
A
#
# COMPACT_ATOMS: atom_id res chain seq x y z
N MET A 1 -0.80 54.18 28.44
CA MET A 1 -1.88 53.78 27.50
C MET A 1 -1.51 52.41 26.94
N THR A 2 -2.32 51.41 27.29
CA THR A 2 -2.16 49.99 26.99
C THR A 2 -2.49 49.67 25.53
N ARG A 3 -1.67 48.82 24.89
CA ARG A 3 -2.07 48.08 23.68
C ARG A 3 -1.24 46.78 23.65
N THR A 4 -1.67 45.80 24.45
CA THR A 4 -2.41 44.61 24.00
C THR A 4 -1.58 43.73 23.09
N THR A 5 -1.13 42.64 23.68
CA THR A 5 -0.54 41.45 23.08
C THR A 5 -1.37 40.93 21.89
N ARG A 6 -0.75 40.73 20.73
CA ARG A 6 -1.26 39.75 19.75
C ARG A 6 -0.63 38.40 20.06
N ARG A 7 -1.28 37.69 20.98
CA ARG A 7 -1.10 36.25 21.19
C ARG A 7 -1.51 35.49 19.92
N ALA A 8 -0.69 34.52 19.54
CA ALA A 8 -1.12 33.15 19.23
C ALA A 8 -2.28 32.98 18.21
N ALA A 9 -2.12 33.48 16.97
CA ALA A 9 -3.15 33.32 15.94
C ALA A 9 -2.72 32.62 14.64
N ASP A 10 -1.42 32.48 14.32
CA ASP A 10 -0.99 31.82 13.08
C ASP A 10 -0.37 30.43 13.25
N THR A 11 -0.51 29.87 14.45
CA THR A 11 -0.41 28.42 14.71
C THR A 11 -1.63 27.64 14.16
N LYS A 12 -2.49 28.27 13.35
CA LYS A 12 -3.88 27.85 13.13
C LYS A 12 -4.29 27.58 11.68
N ALA A 13 -3.37 27.63 10.71
CA ALA A 13 -3.58 27.04 9.40
C ALA A 13 -3.22 25.55 9.48
N ARG A 14 -4.11 24.83 10.15
CA ARG A 14 -4.24 23.37 10.25
C ARG A 14 -3.57 22.69 9.04
N ARG A 15 -2.57 21.84 9.30
CA ARG A 15 -2.30 20.64 8.50
C ARG A 15 -3.66 20.19 7.96
N ARG A 16 -3.94 20.39 6.67
CA ARG A 16 -5.05 19.68 6.04
C ARG A 16 -4.68 18.22 6.29
N LYS A 17 -5.42 17.55 7.17
CA LYS A 17 -5.35 16.09 7.20
C LYS A 17 -5.86 15.73 5.82
N ASP A 18 -4.97 15.34 4.93
CA ASP A 18 -5.36 14.82 3.63
C ASP A 18 -6.41 13.74 3.90
N SER A 19 -7.55 13.84 3.22
CA SER A 19 -8.62 12.86 3.36
C SER A 19 -8.11 11.49 2.92
N PRO A 20 -8.70 10.36 3.39
CA PRO A 20 -8.32 9.04 2.89
C PRO A 20 -8.29 8.97 1.36
N SER A 21 -9.29 9.57 0.69
CA SER A 21 -9.29 9.72 -0.78
C SER A 21 -8.07 10.47 -1.33
N ALA A 22 -7.62 11.54 -0.67
CA ALA A 22 -6.49 12.33 -1.17
C ALA A 22 -5.16 11.59 -0.96
N MET A 23 -5.08 10.74 0.06
CA MET A 23 -3.95 9.84 0.26
C MET A 23 -3.94 8.74 -0.80
N LEU A 24 -5.09 8.12 -1.09
CA LEU A 24 -5.21 7.13 -2.16
C LEU A 24 -4.84 7.75 -3.52
N ASP A 25 -5.38 8.92 -3.86
CA ASP A 25 -5.06 9.64 -5.11
C ASP A 25 -3.55 9.93 -5.23
N ALA A 26 -2.87 10.19 -4.12
CA ALA A 26 -1.42 10.42 -4.11
C ALA A 26 -0.63 9.13 -4.37
N LEU A 27 -1.02 8.01 -3.76
CA LEU A 27 -0.40 6.70 -4.00
C LEU A 27 -0.60 6.26 -5.45
N ILE A 28 -1.83 6.38 -5.96
CA ILE A 28 -2.13 6.10 -7.37
C ILE A 28 -1.26 6.97 -8.27
N GLY A 29 -1.25 8.29 -8.04
CA GLY A 29 -0.48 9.22 -8.85
C GLY A 29 1.03 8.97 -8.83
N GLU A 30 1.56 8.49 -7.71
CA GLU A 30 2.96 8.08 -7.59
C GLU A 30 3.25 6.79 -8.36
N ALA A 31 2.39 5.76 -8.24
CA ALA A 31 2.55 4.50 -8.95
C ALA A 31 2.37 4.65 -10.47
N THR A 32 1.50 5.54 -10.94
CA THR A 32 1.18 5.72 -12.36
C THR A 32 1.95 6.87 -13.00
N VAL A 33 3.01 7.38 -12.36
CA VAL A 33 3.80 8.46 -12.93
C VAL A 33 4.43 7.99 -14.25
N ASP A 34 4.27 8.78 -15.30
CA ASP A 34 4.73 8.47 -16.66
C ASP A 34 4.21 7.15 -17.26
N ALA A 35 3.10 6.60 -16.75
CA ALA A 35 2.43 5.47 -17.37
C ALA A 35 1.44 5.92 -18.47
N TYR A 36 1.54 5.30 -19.64
CA TYR A 36 0.77 5.58 -20.84
C TYR A 36 -0.32 4.53 -21.12
N ASP A 37 -0.20 3.33 -20.55
CA ASP A 37 -1.19 2.25 -20.65
C ASP A 37 -1.35 1.45 -19.33
N GLU A 38 -2.26 0.48 -19.31
CA GLU A 38 -2.57 -0.33 -18.11
C GLU A 38 -1.41 -1.26 -17.70
N SER A 39 -0.60 -1.70 -18.66
CA SER A 39 0.58 -2.53 -18.41
C SER A 39 1.64 -1.73 -17.64
N GLU A 40 1.91 -0.52 -18.10
CA GLU A 40 2.84 0.39 -17.42
C GLU A 40 2.33 0.82 -16.05
N GLN A 41 1.02 1.06 -15.89
CA GLN A 41 0.42 1.33 -14.58
C GLN A 41 0.62 0.14 -13.62
N THR A 42 0.34 -1.08 -14.09
CA THR A 42 0.53 -2.30 -13.30
C THR A 42 1.99 -2.47 -12.88
N ALA A 43 2.94 -2.27 -13.80
CA ALA A 43 4.36 -2.34 -13.49
C ALA A 43 4.78 -1.28 -12.45
N GLY A 44 4.21 -0.08 -12.54
CA GLY A 44 4.39 0.99 -11.56
C GLY A 44 3.90 0.60 -10.16
N PHE A 45 2.68 0.07 -10.05
CA PHE A 45 2.16 -0.46 -8.77
C PHE A 45 3.00 -1.61 -8.23
N TYR A 46 3.39 -2.56 -9.09
CA TYR A 46 4.27 -3.67 -8.71
C TYR A 46 5.57 -3.14 -8.09
N THR A 47 6.20 -2.13 -8.70
CA THR A 47 7.42 -1.50 -8.19
C THR A 47 7.20 -0.86 -6.82
N MET A 48 6.14 -0.06 -6.65
CA MET A 48 5.84 0.59 -5.37
C MET A 48 5.58 -0.42 -4.25
N LEU A 49 4.87 -1.51 -4.56
CA LEU A 49 4.63 -2.60 -3.62
C LEU A 49 5.93 -3.33 -3.25
N GLU A 50 6.83 -3.58 -4.20
CA GLU A 50 8.11 -4.26 -3.94
C GLU A 50 8.99 -3.44 -3.00
N GLU A 51 8.96 -2.11 -3.15
CA GLU A 51 9.76 -1.18 -2.35
C GLU A 51 9.19 -0.94 -0.94
N HIS A 52 7.87 -0.86 -0.81
CA HIS A 52 7.23 -0.34 0.41
C HIS A 52 6.55 -1.41 1.27
N LEU A 53 6.04 -2.49 0.68
CA LEU A 53 5.33 -3.53 1.42
C LEU A 53 6.33 -4.33 2.25
N ALA A 54 6.17 -4.29 3.58
CA ALA A 54 7.04 -5.01 4.49
C ALA A 54 6.87 -6.52 4.30
N MET A 55 7.97 -7.18 3.91
CA MET A 55 8.05 -8.62 3.70
C MET A 55 9.17 -9.26 4.53
N PRO A 56 9.04 -10.54 4.92
CA PRO A 56 7.82 -11.36 4.83
C PRO A 56 6.81 -11.00 5.94
N PHE A 57 5.55 -11.38 5.75
CA PHE A 57 4.53 -11.32 6.82
C PHE A 57 3.64 -12.57 6.83
N SER A 58 3.06 -12.90 7.98
CA SER A 58 2.11 -14.01 8.12
C SER A 58 0.67 -13.52 7.95
N THR A 59 -0.15 -14.32 7.28
CA THR A 59 -1.60 -14.11 7.18
C THR A 59 -2.36 -15.44 7.20
N GLU A 60 -3.67 -15.39 7.30
CA GLU A 60 -4.55 -16.57 7.31
C GLU A 60 -5.33 -16.67 6.00
N VAL A 61 -5.09 -17.73 5.24
CA VAL A 61 -5.82 -18.03 4.00
C VAL A 61 -6.68 -19.26 4.24
N LEU A 62 -8.00 -19.13 4.12
CA LEU A 62 -8.98 -20.21 4.31
C LEU A 62 -8.79 -20.99 5.64
N GLY A 63 -8.52 -20.29 6.75
CA GLY A 63 -8.31 -20.93 8.05
C GLY A 63 -6.88 -21.40 8.32
N MET A 64 -5.94 -21.16 7.40
CA MET A 64 -4.58 -21.69 7.47
C MET A 64 -3.55 -20.57 7.49
N GLU A 65 -2.69 -20.56 8.49
CA GLU A 65 -1.55 -19.64 8.55
C GLU A 65 -0.57 -19.94 7.40
N VAL A 66 -0.25 -18.90 6.64
CA VAL A 66 0.72 -18.90 5.54
C VAL A 66 1.66 -17.71 5.70
N THR A 67 2.88 -17.84 5.20
CA THR A 67 3.83 -16.73 5.10
C THR A 67 3.81 -16.18 3.69
N VAL A 68 3.60 -14.88 3.55
CA VAL A 68 3.78 -14.17 2.29
C VAL A 68 5.26 -13.83 2.17
N ASP A 69 5.95 -14.53 1.27
CA ASP A 69 7.41 -14.41 1.12
C ASP A 69 7.80 -13.21 0.26
N ARG A 70 7.01 -12.94 -0.79
CA ARG A 70 7.23 -11.89 -1.78
C ARG A 70 5.95 -11.64 -2.58
N ILE A 71 5.94 -10.54 -3.32
CA ILE A 71 5.04 -10.34 -4.46
C ILE A 71 5.74 -10.77 -5.75
N ASP A 72 4.96 -10.99 -6.80
CA ASP A 72 5.41 -11.39 -8.14
C ASP A 72 4.44 -10.76 -9.16
N MET A 73 4.89 -10.56 -10.39
CA MET A 73 4.02 -10.19 -11.51
C MET A 73 4.02 -11.33 -12.51
N THR A 74 2.84 -11.75 -12.95
CA THR A 74 2.68 -12.86 -13.91
C THR A 74 2.86 -12.38 -15.35
N ASP A 75 2.98 -13.33 -16.29
CA ASP A 75 3.02 -13.02 -17.73
C ASP A 75 1.72 -12.38 -18.24
N ASP A 76 0.61 -12.56 -17.51
CA ASP A 76 -0.69 -11.93 -17.77
C ASP A 76 -0.85 -10.58 -17.03
N GLU A 77 0.25 -10.00 -16.54
CA GLU A 77 0.28 -8.70 -15.84
C GLU A 77 -0.56 -8.67 -14.54
N GLU A 78 -0.80 -9.82 -13.92
CA GLU A 78 -1.43 -9.86 -12.59
C GLU A 78 -0.38 -9.79 -11.47
N ILE A 79 -0.58 -8.89 -10.50
CA ILE A 79 0.21 -8.84 -9.26
C ILE A 79 -0.31 -9.90 -8.28
N VAL A 80 0.58 -10.79 -7.86
CA VAL A 80 0.27 -11.93 -6.99
C VAL A 80 1.20 -11.99 -5.78
N ALA A 81 0.66 -12.41 -4.66
CA ALA A 81 1.41 -12.74 -3.45
C ALA A 81 1.85 -14.20 -3.50
N VAL A 82 3.14 -14.46 -3.29
CA VAL A 82 3.68 -15.82 -3.18
C VAL A 82 3.62 -16.26 -1.72
N CYS A 83 2.60 -17.06 -1.41
CA CYS A 83 2.34 -17.58 -0.08
C CYS A 83 3.00 -18.96 0.09
N ALA A 84 3.75 -19.15 1.16
CA ALA A 84 4.42 -20.40 1.50
C ALA A 84 3.87 -20.99 2.80
N ARG A 85 3.75 -22.31 2.82
CA ARG A 85 3.49 -23.10 4.03
C ARG A 85 4.24 -24.42 3.95
N GLY A 86 5.29 -24.55 4.76
CA GLY A 86 6.20 -25.69 4.68
C GLY A 86 6.84 -25.80 3.29
N ARG A 87 6.58 -26.89 2.56
CA ARG A 87 7.10 -27.10 1.20
C ARG A 87 6.16 -26.61 0.10
N SER A 88 4.94 -26.22 0.45
CA SER A 88 3.94 -25.76 -0.51
C SER A 88 4.10 -24.27 -0.76
N ARG A 89 4.00 -23.87 -2.03
CA ARG A 89 3.91 -22.46 -2.45
C ARG A 89 2.66 -22.28 -3.30
N GLN A 90 1.92 -21.22 -3.07
CA GLN A 90 0.73 -20.83 -3.82
C GLN A 90 0.83 -19.36 -4.19
N ARG A 91 0.33 -19.02 -5.38
CA ARG A 91 0.09 -17.63 -5.80
C ARG A 91 -1.36 -17.27 -5.52
N ILE A 92 -1.58 -16.12 -4.90
CA ILE A 92 -2.89 -15.54 -4.63
C ILE A 92 -2.86 -14.14 -5.21
N ARG A 93 -3.92 -13.72 -5.92
CA ARG A 93 -3.99 -12.34 -6.42
C ARG A 93 -3.90 -11.39 -5.24
N LEU A 94 -3.11 -10.32 -5.37
CA LEU A 94 -2.84 -9.44 -4.23
C LEU A 94 -4.14 -8.82 -3.65
N VAL A 95 -5.09 -8.48 -4.52
CA VAL A 95 -6.43 -7.97 -4.14
C VAL A 95 -7.32 -9.00 -3.43
N GLU A 96 -7.00 -10.29 -3.54
CA GLU A 96 -7.70 -11.39 -2.87
C GLU A 96 -6.97 -11.85 -1.60
N LEU A 97 -5.80 -11.27 -1.31
CA LEU A 97 -4.99 -11.65 -0.16
C LEU A 97 -5.59 -11.06 1.12
N PRO A 98 -6.05 -11.89 2.08
CA PRO A 98 -6.43 -11.38 3.38
C PRO A 98 -5.22 -10.76 4.08
N LEU A 99 -5.37 -9.54 4.59
CA LEU A 99 -4.33 -8.87 5.39
C LEU A 99 -4.49 -9.20 6.88
N PRO A 100 -3.37 -9.44 7.60
CA PRO A 100 -3.41 -9.66 9.04
C PRO A 100 -3.79 -8.38 9.78
N ASN A 101 -4.18 -8.52 11.06
CA ASN A 101 -4.37 -7.39 11.97
C ASN A 101 -3.37 -7.49 13.14
N PRO A 102 -2.40 -6.56 13.27
CA PRO A 102 -2.20 -5.37 12.45
C PRO A 102 -1.66 -5.68 11.05
N ALA A 103 -2.01 -4.83 10.07
CA ALA A 103 -1.53 -4.94 8.70
C ALA A 103 -0.02 -4.63 8.61
N PRO A 104 0.72 -5.26 7.68
CA PRO A 104 2.13 -4.94 7.46
C PRO A 104 2.27 -3.48 6.99
N LYS A 105 3.42 -2.87 7.31
CA LYS A 105 3.75 -1.53 6.78
C LYS A 105 3.73 -1.57 5.25
N GLY A 106 3.21 -0.53 4.61
CA GLY A 106 3.09 -0.47 3.14
C GLY A 106 1.82 -1.13 2.59
N SER A 107 0.92 -1.62 3.44
CA SER A 107 -0.38 -2.18 3.00
C SER A 107 -1.27 -1.13 2.32
N GLU A 108 -1.05 0.15 2.57
CA GLU A 108 -1.77 1.24 1.90
C GLU A 108 -1.63 1.21 0.37
N TRP A 109 -0.55 0.62 -0.15
CA TRP A 109 -0.32 0.42 -1.58
C TRP A 109 -1.16 -0.71 -2.20
N ILE A 110 -1.77 -1.57 -1.37
CA ILE A 110 -2.68 -2.63 -1.83
C ILE A 110 -4.08 -2.08 -2.09
N ASP A 111 -4.48 -1.04 -1.34
CA ASP A 111 -5.79 -0.39 -1.43
C ASP A 111 -5.83 0.79 -2.42
N ALA A 112 -4.66 1.23 -2.89
CA ALA A 112 -4.49 2.33 -3.85
C ALA A 112 -4.95 1.91 -5.25
#